data_AF-A0A5N6MZM6-F1
#
_entry.id   AF-A0A5N6MZM6-F1
#
_cell.length_a   1.000
_cell.length_b   1.000
_cell.length_c   1.000
_cell.angle_alpha   90.00
_cell.angle_beta   90.00
_cell.angle_gamma   90.00
#
_symmetry.space_group_name_H-M   'P 1'
#
loop_
_entity.id
_entity.type
_entity.pdbx_description
1 polymer ?
#
loop_
_entity_poly.entity_id
_entity_poly.type
_entity_poly.pdbx_seq_one_letter_code
_entity_poly.pdbx_strand_id
1 'polypeptide(L)'
;MGKNSSLVRWAQSSVKEGRLKHIIDPYIRDEISPTCLKAFVQITESCLDDRPEHRPTMSEVVSTLESVLNLQEKANKLLQVAGKQWRTHFKPWGDGRPP
;
A
#
# COMPACT_ATOMS: atom_id res chain seq x y z
N MET A 1 -14.87 -2.32 -31.92
CA MET A 1 -15.67 -2.09 -30.70
C MET A 1 -14.75 -2.08 -29.49
N GLY A 2 -14.65 -0.95 -28.77
CA GLY A 2 -13.91 -0.86 -27.51
C GLY A 2 -14.62 -1.68 -26.43
N LYS A 3 -13.89 -2.57 -25.76
CA LYS A 3 -14.42 -3.30 -24.60
C LYS A 3 -14.57 -2.31 -23.44
N ASN A 4 -15.79 -1.85 -23.16
CA ASN A 4 -16.11 -1.17 -21.90
C ASN A 4 -16.06 -2.21 -20.77
N SER A 5 -14.84 -2.49 -20.31
CA SER A 5 -14.58 -3.46 -19.26
C SER A 5 -14.80 -2.78 -17.91
N SER A 6 -15.64 -3.36 -17.06
CA SER A 6 -15.82 -2.87 -15.69
C SER A 6 -14.48 -2.82 -14.97
N LEU A 7 -14.10 -1.63 -14.48
CA LEU A 7 -12.86 -1.41 -13.72
C LEU A 7 -12.81 -2.33 -12.50
N VAL A 8 -13.96 -2.54 -11.84
CA VAL A 8 -14.11 -3.44 -10.69
C VAL A 8 -13.70 -4.87 -11.08
N ARG A 9 -14.26 -5.39 -12.18
CA ARG A 9 -13.99 -6.76 -12.63
C ARG A 9 -12.53 -6.95 -13.08
N TRP A 10 -11.95 -5.93 -13.72
CA TRP A 10 -10.53 -5.92 -14.06
C TRP A 10 -9.65 -5.92 -12.81
N ALA A 11 -9.97 -5.09 -11.82
CA ALA A 11 -9.21 -4.98 -10.58
C ALA A 11 -9.27 -6.30 -9.79
N GLN A 12 -10.47 -6.87 -9.58
CA GLN A 12 -10.65 -8.16 -8.91
C GLN A 12 -9.87 -9.30 -9.61
N SER A 13 -9.92 -9.36 -10.95
CA SER A 13 -9.16 -10.37 -11.71
C SER A 13 -7.65 -10.17 -11.55
N SER A 14 -7.19 -8.91 -11.59
CA SER A 14 -5.78 -8.57 -11.43
C SER A 14 -5.27 -8.89 -10.02
N VAL A 15 -6.10 -8.72 -8.98
CA VAL A 15 -5.77 -9.13 -7.61
C VAL A 15 -5.66 -10.66 -7.52
N LYS A 16 -6.66 -11.40 -8.02
CA LYS A 16 -6.65 -12.88 -8.04
C LYS A 16 -5.44 -13.47 -8.76
N GLU A 17 -5.00 -12.83 -9.83
CA GLU A 17 -3.83 -13.25 -10.63
C GLU A 17 -2.49 -12.77 -10.04
N GLY A 18 -2.48 -12.11 -8.87
CA GLY A 18 -1.28 -11.60 -8.23
C GLY A 18 -0.62 -10.44 -8.97
N ARG A 19 -1.35 -9.77 -9.87
CA ARG A 19 -0.87 -8.64 -10.70
C ARG A 19 -1.05 -7.30 -10.00
N LEU A 20 -0.98 -7.27 -8.67
CA LEU A 20 -1.23 -6.09 -7.86
C LEU A 20 -0.33 -4.91 -8.24
N LYS A 21 0.94 -5.19 -8.53
CA LYS A 21 1.90 -4.21 -9.05
C LYS A 21 1.44 -3.47 -10.32
N HIS A 22 0.49 -3.98 -11.10
CA HIS A 22 -0.02 -3.30 -12.29
C HIS A 22 -1.30 -2.48 -11.99
N ILE A 23 -1.90 -2.68 -10.82
CA ILE A 23 -3.09 -1.96 -10.34
C ILE A 23 -2.67 -0.72 -9.57
N ILE A 24 -1.64 -0.85 -8.73
CA ILE A 24 -1.19 0.23 -7.87
C ILE A 24 -0.44 1.28 -8.68
N ASP A 25 -0.84 2.53 -8.45
CA ASP A 25 -0.19 3.70 -9.04
C ASP A 25 1.34 3.62 -8.83
N PRO A 26 2.13 3.72 -9.91
CA PRO A 26 3.59 3.56 -9.83
C PRO A 26 4.27 4.53 -8.88
N TYR A 27 3.72 5.73 -8.67
CA TYR A 27 4.35 6.77 -7.85
C TYR A 27 4.23 6.50 -6.35
N ILE A 28 3.17 5.80 -5.92
CA ILE A 28 2.95 5.47 -4.50
C ILE A 28 3.30 4.02 -4.16
N ARG A 29 3.54 3.18 -5.17
CA ARG A 29 3.77 1.74 -4.99
C ARG A 29 4.88 1.43 -3.98
N ASP A 30 5.98 2.17 -4.07
CA ASP A 30 7.17 1.95 -3.24
C ASP A 30 7.11 2.77 -1.94
N GLU A 31 6.13 3.65 -1.79
CA GLU A 31 5.88 4.43 -0.57
C GLU A 31 5.01 3.67 0.44
N ILE A 32 4.18 2.74 -0.04
CA ILE A 32 3.28 1.95 0.79
C ILE A 32 4.02 0.71 1.29
N SER A 33 4.01 0.50 2.61
CA SER A 33 4.57 -0.70 3.21
C SER A 33 3.81 -1.95 2.74
N PRO A 34 4.48 -3.09 2.52
CA PRO A 34 3.81 -4.31 2.02
C PRO A 34 2.62 -4.77 2.88
N THR A 35 2.73 -4.59 4.21
CA THR A 35 1.65 -4.92 5.15
C THR A 35 0.44 -4.02 4.96
N CYS A 36 0.64 -2.72 4.82
CA CYS A 36 -0.45 -1.77 4.58
C CYS A 36 -1.09 -2.01 3.21
N LEU A 37 -0.27 -2.29 2.19
CA LEU A 37 -0.75 -2.61 0.85
C LEU A 37 -1.69 -3.83 0.86
N LYS A 38 -1.32 -4.89 1.58
CA LYS A 38 -2.16 -6.07 1.74
C LYS A 38 -3.51 -5.72 2.39
N ALA A 39 -3.51 -4.90 3.43
CA ALA A 39 -4.73 -4.49 4.11
C ALA A 39 -5.64 -3.64 3.21
N PHE A 40 -5.07 -2.72 2.42
CA PHE A 40 -5.82 -1.95 1.41
C PHE A 40 -6.49 -2.86 0.38
N VAL A 41 -5.80 -3.90 -0.09
CA VAL A 41 -6.38 -4.87 -1.01
C VAL A 41 -7.53 -5.63 -0.36
N GLN A 42 -7.35 -6.13 0.86
CA GLN A 42 -8.38 -6.89 1.56
C GLN A 42 -9.65 -6.08 1.78
N ILE A 43 -9.54 -4.83 2.25
CA ILE A 43 -10.73 -3.98 2.44
C ILE A 43 -11.39 -3.63 1.10
N THR A 44 -10.60 -3.41 0.05
CA THR A 44 -11.12 -3.16 -1.31
C THR A 44 -11.87 -4.37 -1.86
N GLU A 45 -11.34 -5.59 -1.67
CA GLU A 45 -12.02 -6.83 -2.07
C GLU A 45 -13.36 -6.99 -1.35
N SER A 46 -13.40 -6.78 -0.03
CA SER A 46 -14.64 -6.87 0.75
C SER A 46 -15.66 -5.81 0.34
N CYS A 47 -15.23 -4.57 0.09
CA CYS A 47 -16.11 -3.49 -0.42
C CYS A 47 -16.74 -3.82 -1.78
N LEU A 48 -16.02 -4.59 -2.61
CA LEU A 48 -16.42 -4.96 -3.95
C LEU A 48 -17.05 -6.37 -4.03
N ASP A 49 -17.32 -7.03 -2.89
CA ASP A 49 -17.97 -8.35 -2.91
C ASP A 49 -19.36 -8.23 -3.59
N ASP A 50 -19.66 -9.18 -4.47
CA ASP A 50 -20.94 -9.23 -5.17
C ASP A 50 -22.10 -9.45 -4.20
N ARG A 51 -21.83 -10.08 -3.06
CA ARG A 51 -22.77 -10.38 -1.98
C ARG A 51 -22.83 -9.21 -0.99
N PRO A 52 -23.95 -8.46 -0.90
CA PRO A 52 -24.06 -7.28 -0.04
C PRO A 52 -23.77 -7.55 1.44
N GLU A 53 -24.07 -8.75 1.93
CA GLU A 53 -23.86 -9.16 3.32
C GLU A 53 -22.38 -9.33 3.70
N HIS A 54 -21.47 -9.44 2.72
CA HIS A 54 -20.03 -9.48 2.97
C HIS A 54 -19.38 -8.10 2.85
N ARG A 55 -20.13 -7.10 2.39
CA ARG A 55 -19.61 -5.74 2.30
C ARG A 55 -19.51 -5.14 3.70
N PRO A 56 -18.37 -4.53 4.04
CA PRO A 56 -18.22 -3.85 5.31
C PRO A 56 -19.13 -2.62 5.37
N THR A 57 -19.54 -2.29 6.59
CA THR A 57 -20.14 -0.99 6.89
C THR A 57 -19.11 0.13 6.71
N MET A 58 -19.58 1.35 6.46
CA MET A 58 -18.67 2.51 6.37
C MET A 58 -17.86 2.74 7.65
N SER A 59 -18.41 2.37 8.82
CA SER A 59 -17.67 2.43 10.09
C SER A 59 -16.47 1.46 10.08
N GLU A 60 -16.68 0.21 9.65
CA GLU A 60 -15.61 -0.79 9.57
C GLU A 60 -14.54 -0.40 8.54
N VAL A 61 -14.95 0.20 7.42
CA VAL A 61 -14.02 0.75 6.42
C VAL A 61 -13.13 1.82 7.05
N VAL A 62 -13.72 2.83 7.70
CA VAL A 62 -12.96 3.92 8.34
C VAL A 62 -12.01 3.37 9.41
N SER A 63 -12.50 2.50 10.30
CA SER A 63 -11.65 1.90 11.34
C SER A 63 -10.48 1.09 10.76
N THR A 64 -10.70 0.40 9.64
CA THR A 64 -9.63 -0.31 8.94
C THR A 64 -8.60 0.65 8.37
N LEU A 65 -9.05 1.73 7.71
CA LEU A 65 -8.16 2.73 7.11
C LEU A 65 -7.33 3.48 8.16
N GLU A 66 -7.92 3.82 9.31
CA GLU A 66 -7.19 4.43 10.44
C GLU A 66 -6.11 3.50 10.99
N SER A 67 -6.40 2.20 11.11
CA SER A 67 -5.43 1.19 11.54
C SER A 67 -4.28 1.07 10.54
N VAL A 68 -4.58 1.03 9.24
CA VAL A 68 -3.58 0.96 8.16
C VAL A 68 -2.73 2.23 8.14
N LEU A 69 -3.31 3.41 8.33
CA LEU A 69 -2.58 4.67 8.41
C LEU A 69 -1.56 4.65 9.56
N ASN A 70 -1.97 4.22 10.76
CA ASN A 70 -1.08 4.10 11.91
C ASN A 70 0.08 3.11 11.67
N LEU A 71 -0.19 1.99 10.99
CA LEU A 71 0.85 1.03 10.60
C LEU A 71 1.83 1.65 9.60
N GLN A 72 1.33 2.39 8.61
CA GLN A 72 2.17 3.05 7.61
C GLN A 72 3.05 4.13 8.24
N GLU A 73 2.52 4.94 9.15
CA GLU A 73 3.31 5.95 9.88
C GLU A 73 4.43 5.33 10.70
N LYS A 74 4.15 4.20 11.37
CA LYS A 74 5.17 3.45 12.12
C LYS A 74 6.25 2.92 11.18
N ALA A 75 5.88 2.34 10.04
CA ALA A 75 6.82 1.89 9.02
C ALA A 75 7.69 3.05 8.49
N ASN A 76 7.08 4.19 8.18
CA ASN A 76 7.80 5.39 7.72
C ASN A 76 8.77 5.92 8.77
N LYS A 77 8.40 5.92 10.06
CA LYS A 77 9.29 6.28 11.17
C LYS A 77 10.48 5.32 11.26
N LEU A 78 10.26 4.01 11.10
CA LEU A 78 11.35 3.01 11.10
C LEU A 78 12.32 3.22 9.92
N LEU A 79 11.82 3.53 8.73
CA LEU A 79 12.66 3.89 7.58
C LEU A 79 13.49 5.15 7.84
N GLN A 80 12.91 6.17 8.48
CA GLN A 80 13.65 7.36 8.90
C GLN A 80 14.69 7.08 10.00
N VAL A 81 14.44 6.11 10.88
CA VAL A 81 15.40 5.69 11.91
C VAL A 81 16.54 4.87 11.30
N ALA A 82 16.27 3.99 10.34
CA ALA A 82 17.31 3.33 9.54
C ALA A 82 18.15 4.35 8.75
N GLY A 83 17.50 5.41 8.25
CA GLY A 83 18.14 6.61 7.68
C GLY A 83 18.95 7.46 8.69
N LYS A 84 18.86 7.21 10.00
CA LYS A 84 19.73 7.82 11.03
C LYS A 84 20.80 6.86 11.52
N GLN A 85 20.58 5.54 11.40
CA GLN A 85 21.54 4.49 11.74
C GLN A 85 22.85 4.63 10.94
N TRP A 86 22.77 4.97 9.64
CA TRP A 86 23.97 5.22 8.84
C TRP A 86 24.72 6.49 9.27
N ARG A 87 24.05 7.46 9.91
CA ARG A 87 24.69 8.70 10.40
C ARG A 87 25.36 8.54 11.76
N THR A 88 24.93 7.57 12.57
CA THR A 88 25.46 7.40 13.94
C THR A 88 26.47 6.26 14.06
N HIS A 89 26.60 5.39 13.06
CA HIS A 89 27.55 4.28 13.07
C HIS A 89 28.62 4.33 11.96
N PHE A 90 28.54 5.28 11.02
CA PHE A 90 29.62 5.56 10.07
C PHE A 90 30.19 6.96 10.33
N LYS A 91 31.52 7.04 10.49
CA LYS A 91 32.25 8.29 10.72
C LYS A 91 31.94 9.33 9.63
N PRO A 92 31.97 10.64 9.97
CA PRO A 92 31.82 11.71 8.98
C PRO A 92 33.08 11.73 8.13
N TRP A 93 33.00 11.33 6.86
CA TRP A 93 34.01 11.74 5.90
C TRP A 93 33.49 12.97 5.19
N GLY A 94 34.16 14.10 5.47
CA GLY A 94 33.98 15.34 4.75
C GLY A 94 34.30 15.14 3.27
N ASP A 95 33.65 15.98 2.49
CA ASP A 95 33.97 16.31 1.10
C ASP A 95 33.91 15.16 0.10
N GLY A 96 32.79 15.13 -0.63
CA GLY A 96 32.77 14.60 -1.99
C GLY A 96 31.98 13.32 -2.17
N ARG A 97 30.76 13.50 -2.68
CA ARG A 97 29.89 12.52 -3.36
C ARG A 97 30.66 11.38 -4.06
N PRO A 98 30.10 10.15 -4.05
CA PRO A 98 30.19 9.30 -5.24
C PRO A 98 28.86 8.59 -5.57
N PRO A 99 28.84 7.87 -6.71
CA PRO A 99 28.19 8.27 -7.96
C PRO A 99 26.66 8.50 -7.88
#